data_AF-A0A7J7RH74-F1
#
_entry.id   AF-A0A7J7RH74-F1
#
_cell.length_a   1.000
_cell.length_b   1.000
_cell.length_c   1.000
_cell.angle_alpha   90.00
_cell.angle_beta   90.00
_cell.angle_gamma   90.00
#
_symmetry.space_group_name_H-M   'P 1'
#
loop_
_entity.id
_entity.type
_entity.pdbx_description
1 polymer ?
#
loop_
_entity_poly.entity_id
_entity_poly.type
_entity_poly.pdbx_seq_one_letter_code
_entity_poly.pdbx_strand_id
1 'polypeptide(L)'
;MRVRRASDCMKDDPITLFVALSPQGTAQGELFLDDGHTFNYQTQHAFLLRRFSFSGNALVSSSADPKGHFETPIWIERVVIMGAGKPAAVVLQTKGSPESRLSFQHDPETSVLILRKPGVNVASDWSIHLR
;
A
#
# COMPACT_ATOMS: atom_id res chain seq x y z
N MET A 1 11.02 8.42 -1.71
CA MET A 1 11.79 7.25 -1.26
C MET A 1 12.78 7.73 -0.22
N ARG A 2 12.87 7.04 0.92
CA ARG A 2 13.83 7.36 1.98
C ARG A 2 14.99 6.38 1.87
N VAL A 3 15.94 6.67 0.99
CA VAL A 3 17.13 5.83 0.85
C VAL A 3 18.05 6.12 2.02
N ARG A 4 18.55 5.07 2.67
CA ARG A 4 19.51 5.16 3.77
C ARG A 4 20.74 4.32 3.48
N ARG A 5 21.70 4.34 4.40
CA ARG A 5 23.02 3.70 4.24
C ARG A 5 22.99 2.17 4.24
N ALA A 6 21.92 1.54 4.75
CA ALA A 6 21.78 0.09 4.91
C ALA A 6 20.30 -0.31 5.01
N SER A 7 19.98 -1.57 4.72
CA SER A 7 18.63 -2.15 4.86
C SER A 7 18.10 -2.05 6.29
N ASP A 8 18.93 -2.29 7.29
CA ASP A 8 18.55 -2.21 8.71
C ASP A 8 18.07 -0.81 9.10
N CYS A 9 18.61 0.22 8.44
CA CYS A 9 18.15 1.59 8.65
C CYS A 9 16.77 1.86 8.01
N MET A 10 16.37 1.05 7.03
CA MET A 10 15.15 1.21 6.21
C MET A 10 14.02 0.26 6.58
N LYS A 11 14.30 -0.82 7.33
CA LYS A 11 13.32 -1.89 7.58
C LYS A 11 12.00 -1.42 8.20
N ASP A 12 12.03 -0.32 8.96
CA ASP A 12 10.85 0.27 9.62
C ASP A 12 10.34 1.55 8.93
N ASP A 13 10.89 1.90 7.76
CA ASP A 13 10.45 3.06 6.99
C ASP A 13 9.09 2.81 6.30
N PRO A 14 8.32 3.87 6.01
CA PRO A 14 7.08 3.73 5.28
C PRO A 14 7.27 3.31 3.82
N ILE A 15 6.22 2.70 3.27
CA ILE A 15 6.19 2.15 1.91
C ILE A 15 5.53 3.14 0.94
N THR A 16 6.12 3.26 -0.26
CA THR A 16 5.41 3.75 -1.45
C THR A 16 4.97 2.56 -2.29
N LEU A 17 3.69 2.48 -2.64
CA LEU A 17 3.20 1.50 -3.62
C LEU A 17 3.25 2.08 -5.03
N PHE A 18 3.83 1.33 -5.97
CA PHE A 18 3.78 1.62 -7.40
C PHE A 18 2.82 0.64 -8.07
N VAL A 19 1.74 1.17 -8.64
CA VAL A 19 0.64 0.40 -9.24
C VAL A 19 0.65 0.64 -10.74
N ALA A 20 1.16 -0.32 -11.50
CA ALA A 20 1.16 -0.27 -12.96
C ALA A 20 -0.10 -0.96 -13.48
N LEU A 21 -1.01 -0.21 -14.09
CA LEU A 21 -2.27 -0.77 -14.60
C LEU A 21 -2.05 -1.55 -15.89
N SER A 22 -2.70 -2.70 -15.99
CA SER A 22 -2.87 -3.46 -17.22
C SER A 22 -3.75 -2.71 -18.22
N PRO A 23 -3.82 -3.13 -19.49
CA PRO A 23 -4.79 -2.59 -20.45
C PRO A 23 -6.25 -2.72 -20.00
N GLN A 24 -6.55 -3.65 -19.10
CA GLN A 24 -7.88 -3.85 -18.50
C GLN A 24 -8.12 -2.93 -17.27
N GLY A 25 -7.17 -2.07 -16.92
CA GLY A 25 -7.27 -1.19 -15.75
C GLY A 25 -7.12 -1.91 -14.42
N THR A 26 -6.38 -3.04 -14.40
CA THR A 26 -6.18 -3.86 -13.20
C THR A 26 -4.70 -4.00 -12.83
N ALA A 27 -4.41 -4.25 -11.56
CA ALA A 27 -3.07 -4.58 -11.08
C ALA A 27 -3.15 -5.44 -9.82
N GLN A 28 -2.12 -6.24 -9.55
CA GLN A 28 -2.00 -6.95 -8.28
C GLN A 28 -0.53 -7.16 -7.90
N GLY A 29 -0.26 -7.33 -6.61
CA GLY A 29 1.05 -7.66 -6.08
C GLY A 29 0.98 -8.04 -4.61
N GLU A 30 2.05 -8.66 -4.11
CA GLU A 30 2.17 -9.05 -2.71
C GLU A 30 3.38 -8.39 -2.06
N LEU A 31 3.30 -8.20 -0.75
CA LEU A 31 4.38 -7.68 0.10
C LEU A 31 4.50 -8.57 1.34
N PHE A 32 5.67 -9.17 1.51
CA PHE A 32 6.05 -9.90 2.72
C PHE A 32 6.87 -9.00 3.64
N LEU A 33 6.57 -9.01 4.95
CA LEU A 33 7.32 -8.30 5.99
C LEU A 33 7.43 -9.15 7.25
N ASP A 34 8.62 -9.19 7.85
CA ASP A 34 8.92 -9.77 9.16
C ASP A 34 10.03 -8.95 9.84
N ASP A 35 10.71 -9.51 10.85
CA ASP A 35 11.84 -8.85 11.51
C ASP A 35 13.13 -8.79 10.64
N GLY A 36 13.16 -9.52 9.54
CA GLY A 36 14.24 -9.55 8.56
C GLY A 36 15.46 -10.41 8.94
N HIS A 37 15.48 -11.05 10.12
CA HIS A 37 16.70 -11.73 10.59
C HIS A 37 16.49 -12.98 11.46
N THR A 38 15.27 -13.32 11.88
CA THR A 38 14.99 -14.54 12.66
C THR A 38 14.14 -15.55 11.89
N PHE A 39 13.86 -16.70 12.52
CA PHE A 39 12.88 -17.68 12.04
C PHE A 39 11.48 -17.47 12.62
N ASN A 40 11.19 -16.33 13.26
CA ASN A 40 9.90 -16.09 13.93
C ASN A 40 8.70 -16.12 12.97
N TYR A 41 8.90 -15.78 11.70
CA TYR A 41 7.85 -15.95 10.68
C TYR A 41 7.36 -17.40 10.58
N GLN A 42 8.27 -18.37 10.78
CA GLN A 42 7.99 -19.80 10.70
C GLN A 42 7.56 -20.39 12.05
N THR A 43 8.23 -20.02 13.14
CA THR A 43 8.02 -20.63 14.46
C THR A 43 6.88 -19.98 15.25
N GLN A 44 6.58 -18.71 14.97
CA GLN A 44 5.60 -17.89 15.72
C GLN A 44 4.55 -17.24 14.81
N HIS A 45 4.62 -17.43 13.48
CA HIS A 45 3.81 -16.69 12.51
C HIS A 45 3.98 -15.17 12.61
N ALA A 46 5.17 -14.70 13.01
CA ALA A 46 5.47 -13.28 13.19
C ALA A 46 5.82 -12.58 11.87
N PHE A 47 4.87 -12.49 10.95
CA PHE A 47 5.03 -11.85 9.64
C PHE A 47 3.72 -11.23 9.14
N LEU A 48 3.79 -10.43 8.08
CA LEU A 48 2.65 -10.02 7.26
C LEU A 48 2.87 -10.49 5.83
N LEU A 49 1.86 -11.12 5.24
CA LEU A 49 1.77 -11.27 3.79
C LEU A 49 0.55 -10.47 3.32
N ARG A 50 0.82 -9.31 2.71
CA ARG A 50 -0.22 -8.39 2.22
C ARG A 50 -0.40 -8.58 0.73
N ARG A 51 -1.65 -8.62 0.28
CA ARG A 51 -2.02 -8.56 -1.12
C ARG A 51 -2.62 -7.20 -1.41
N PHE A 52 -2.11 -6.57 -2.46
CA PHE A 52 -2.67 -5.36 -3.04
C PHE A 52 -3.33 -5.69 -4.37
N SER A 53 -4.55 -5.21 -4.58
CA SER A 53 -5.25 -5.37 -5.86
C SER A 53 -5.94 -4.08 -6.27
N PHE A 54 -5.71 -3.66 -7.51
CA PHE A 54 -6.42 -2.57 -8.15
C PHE A 54 -7.41 -3.12 -9.17
N SER A 55 -8.68 -2.72 -9.06
CA SER A 55 -9.72 -3.01 -10.05
C SER A 55 -10.90 -2.06 -9.85
N GLY A 56 -11.59 -1.67 -10.93
CA GLY A 56 -12.81 -0.85 -10.85
C GLY A 56 -12.63 0.44 -10.06
N ASN A 57 -11.51 1.15 -10.28
CA ASN A 57 -11.13 2.38 -9.57
C ASN A 57 -10.94 2.22 -8.04
N ALA A 58 -10.72 1.00 -7.55
CA ALA A 58 -10.42 0.74 -6.15
C ALA A 58 -9.06 0.03 -6.01
N LEU A 59 -8.19 0.57 -5.16
CA LEU A 59 -7.01 -0.12 -4.64
C LEU A 59 -7.35 -0.72 -3.28
N VAL A 60 -7.18 -2.02 -3.11
CA VAL A 60 -7.49 -2.74 -1.87
C VAL A 60 -6.24 -3.42 -1.32
N SER A 61 -6.06 -3.33 -0.01
CA SER A 61 -5.11 -4.12 0.78
C SER A 61 -5.87 -5.14 1.60
N SER A 62 -5.51 -6.42 1.47
CA SER A 62 -6.04 -7.51 2.28
C SER A 62 -4.91 -8.46 2.71
N SER A 63 -5.15 -9.26 3.75
CA SER A 63 -4.21 -10.35 4.08
C SER A 63 -4.22 -11.42 2.99
N ALA A 64 -3.04 -11.84 2.53
CA ALA A 64 -2.85 -13.00 1.67
C ALA A 64 -2.59 -14.27 2.48
N ASP A 65 -2.09 -14.15 3.71
CA ASP A 65 -2.04 -15.23 4.70
C ASP A 65 -2.50 -14.72 6.08
N PRO A 66 -3.76 -14.99 6.49
CA PRO A 66 -4.29 -14.56 7.78
C PRO A 66 -3.62 -15.17 9.00
N LYS A 67 -2.73 -16.16 8.86
CA LYS A 67 -1.98 -16.71 10.00
C LYS A 67 -0.92 -15.73 10.49
N GLY A 68 -0.34 -14.96 9.57
CA GLY A 68 0.71 -13.99 9.87
C GLY A 68 0.21 -12.78 10.63
N HIS A 69 0.84 -12.49 11.78
CA HIS A 69 0.63 -11.26 12.53
C HIS A 69 1.98 -10.65 12.91
N PHE A 70 2.16 -9.37 12.62
CA PHE A 70 3.41 -8.66 12.95
C PHE A 70 3.09 -7.23 13.36
N GLU A 71 3.55 -6.84 14.56
CA GLU A 71 3.45 -5.47 15.02
C GLU A 71 4.58 -4.65 14.39
N THR A 72 4.22 -3.56 13.71
CA THR A 72 5.20 -2.76 12.96
C THR A 72 4.79 -1.30 12.87
N PRO A 73 5.74 -0.36 12.94
CA PRO A 73 5.46 1.06 12.68
C PRO A 73 5.29 1.37 11.18
N ILE A 74 5.53 0.41 10.28
CA ILE A 74 5.48 0.61 8.83
C ILE A 74 4.06 1.02 8.39
N TRP A 75 3.99 2.05 7.55
CA TRP A 75 2.74 2.60 7.03
C TRP A 75 2.87 2.98 5.56
N ILE A 76 1.74 3.18 4.89
CA ILE A 76 1.71 3.56 3.46
C ILE A 76 1.80 5.09 3.34
N GLU A 77 2.96 5.59 2.90
CA GLU A 77 3.17 7.04 2.74
C GLU A 77 2.68 7.60 1.42
N ARG A 78 2.63 6.78 0.37
CA ARG A 78 2.31 7.24 -0.97
C ARG A 78 1.86 6.07 -1.85
N VAL A 79 0.96 6.37 -2.79
CA VAL A 79 0.62 5.48 -3.89
C VAL A 79 0.86 6.21 -5.19
N VAL A 80 1.50 5.55 -6.15
CA VAL A 80 1.72 6.05 -7.51
C VAL A 80 1.03 5.09 -8.46
N ILE A 81 0.04 5.56 -9.22
CA ILE A 81 -0.74 4.75 -10.16
C ILE A 81 -0.41 5.21 -11.58
N MET A 82 0.12 4.30 -12.39
CA MET A 82 0.50 4.54 -13.78
C MET A 82 -0.61 4.04 -14.71
N GLY A 83 -1.01 4.86 -15.69
CA GLY A 83 -2.13 4.58 -16.59
C GLY A 83 -3.49 4.97 -16.01
N ALA A 84 -3.52 5.85 -15.01
CA ALA A 84 -4.74 6.31 -14.37
C ALA A 84 -5.15 7.71 -14.87
N GLY A 85 -6.44 7.90 -15.10
CA GLY A 85 -7.03 9.22 -15.34
C GLY A 85 -7.08 10.08 -14.07
N LYS A 86 -7.42 11.36 -14.23
CA LYS A 86 -7.61 12.29 -13.11
C LYS A 86 -8.95 12.03 -12.41
N PRO A 87 -8.98 11.61 -11.13
CA PRO A 87 -10.22 11.49 -10.38
C PRO A 87 -10.75 12.87 -9.97
N ALA A 88 -12.04 12.95 -9.66
CA ALA A 88 -12.65 14.10 -8.99
C ALA A 88 -12.37 14.08 -7.48
N ALA A 89 -12.31 12.89 -6.88
CA ALA A 89 -11.95 12.72 -5.48
C ALA A 89 -11.24 11.38 -5.21
N VAL A 90 -10.44 11.34 -4.15
CA VAL A 90 -9.79 10.12 -3.67
C VAL A 90 -10.17 9.91 -2.22
N VAL A 91 -10.66 8.71 -1.92
CA VAL A 91 -11.27 8.38 -0.63
C VAL A 91 -10.64 7.12 -0.07
N LEU A 92 -10.14 7.18 1.16
CA LEU A 92 -9.60 6.06 1.91
C LEU A 92 -10.60 5.59 2.96
N GLN A 93 -10.76 4.27 3.04
CA GLN A 93 -11.54 3.59 4.06
C GLN A 93 -10.68 2.51 4.73
N THR A 94 -10.73 2.45 6.06
CA THR A 94 -10.08 1.41 6.86
C THR A 94 -10.95 1.12 8.08
N LYS A 95 -11.00 -0.14 8.51
CA LYS A 95 -11.87 -0.54 9.64
C LYS A 95 -11.51 0.26 10.89
N GLY A 96 -12.52 0.79 11.59
CA GLY A 96 -12.33 1.52 12.84
C GLY A 96 -11.85 2.97 12.67
N SER A 97 -11.74 3.48 11.45
CA SER A 97 -11.48 4.91 11.18
C SER A 97 -12.60 5.50 10.32
N PRO A 98 -12.88 6.82 10.45
CA PRO A 98 -13.79 7.49 9.53
C PRO A 98 -13.22 7.50 8.11
N GLU A 99 -14.11 7.65 7.13
CA GLU A 99 -13.72 7.89 5.74
C GLU A 99 -12.81 9.13 5.65
N SER A 100 -11.70 9.02 4.92
CA SER A 100 -10.70 10.08 4.79
C SER A 100 -10.51 10.47 3.32
N ARG A 101 -10.52 11.78 3.04
CA ARG A 101 -10.26 12.29 1.69
C ARG A 101 -8.76 12.57 1.52
N LEU A 102 -8.18 11.99 0.47
CA LEU A 102 -6.76 12.18 0.15
C LEU A 102 -6.56 13.29 -0.89
N SER A 103 -5.50 14.06 -0.70
CA SER A 103 -4.98 14.96 -1.75
C SER A 103 -4.17 14.16 -2.78
N PHE A 104 -4.18 14.62 -4.04
CA PHE A 104 -3.47 13.95 -5.13
C PHE A 104 -2.89 14.94 -6.14
N GLN A 105 -1.90 14.48 -6.90
CA GLN A 105 -1.39 15.15 -8.10
C GLN A 105 -1.62 14.22 -9.30
N HIS A 106 -1.93 14.78 -10.46
CA HIS A 106 -2.10 14.01 -11.69
C HIS A 106 -1.34 14.70 -12.82
N ASP A 107 -0.57 13.93 -13.56
CA ASP A 107 0.08 14.34 -14.79
C ASP A 107 -0.70 13.76 -15.99
N PRO A 108 -1.33 14.60 -16.82
CA PRO A 108 -2.09 14.14 -17.98
C PRO A 108 -1.22 13.64 -19.13
N GLU A 109 0.05 14.08 -19.25
CA GLU A 109 0.95 13.64 -20.31
C GLU A 109 1.36 12.19 -20.11
N THR A 110 1.70 11.83 -18.87
CA THR A 110 2.14 10.48 -18.51
C THR A 110 1.03 9.59 -17.95
N SER A 111 -0.17 10.16 -17.69
CA SER A 111 -1.27 9.49 -16.99
C SER A 111 -0.84 8.89 -15.64
N VAL A 112 -0.06 9.66 -14.88
CA VAL A 112 0.44 9.27 -13.56
C VAL A 112 -0.33 9.99 -12.46
N LEU A 113 -0.94 9.22 -11.55
CA LEU A 113 -1.66 9.71 -10.38
C LEU A 113 -0.84 9.44 -9.11
N ILE A 114 -0.56 10.47 -8.33
CA ILE A 114 0.17 10.39 -7.06
C ILE A 114 -0.78 10.72 -5.91
N LEU A 115 -1.03 9.74 -5.04
CA LEU A 115 -1.85 9.89 -3.83
C LEU A 115 -0.96 10.23 -2.64
N ARG A 116 -1.21 11.37 -2.00
CA ARG A 116 -0.35 11.88 -0.93
C ARG A 116 -0.82 11.39 0.44
N LYS A 117 0.10 10.74 1.17
CA LYS A 117 -0.04 10.40 2.60
C LYS A 117 -1.34 9.63 2.93
N PRO A 118 -1.57 8.43 2.36
CA PRO A 118 -2.64 7.55 2.84
C PRO A 118 -2.61 7.37 4.37
N GLY A 119 -1.41 7.21 4.96
CA GLY A 119 -1.26 7.28 6.42
C GLY A 119 -1.73 6.03 7.17
N VAL A 120 -2.11 4.97 6.45
CA VAL A 120 -2.62 3.72 7.02
C VAL A 120 -1.48 2.75 7.32
N ASN A 121 -1.57 2.04 8.46
CA ASN A 121 -0.60 1.00 8.82
C ASN A 121 -0.62 -0.15 7.80
N VAL A 122 0.55 -0.71 7.48
CA VAL A 122 0.68 -1.77 6.47
C VAL A 122 -0.02 -3.08 6.87
N ALA A 123 -0.20 -3.33 8.16
CA ALA A 123 -0.88 -4.51 8.69
C ALA A 123 -2.40 -4.45 8.53
N SER A 124 -2.99 -3.26 8.33
CA SER A 124 -4.44 -3.08 8.26
C SER A 124 -5.01 -3.40 6.88
N ASP A 125 -6.25 -3.90 6.88
CA ASP A 125 -7.09 -3.95 5.68
C ASP A 125 -7.65 -2.55 5.38
N TRP A 126 -7.55 -2.12 4.14
CA TRP A 126 -8.01 -0.80 3.70
C TRP A 126 -8.33 -0.78 2.21
N SER A 127 -9.13 0.20 1.79
CA SER A 127 -9.40 0.51 0.39
C SER A 127 -9.19 2.00 0.10
N ILE A 128 -8.76 2.29 -1.13
CA ILE A 128 -8.72 3.63 -1.70
C ILE A 128 -9.57 3.62 -2.97
N HIS A 129 -10.59 4.46 -3.01
CA HIS A 129 -11.49 4.62 -4.15
C HIS A 129 -11.20 5.92 -4.89
N LEU A 130 -11.06 5.82 -6.22
CA LEU A 130 -10.99 6.95 -7.14
C LEU A 130 -12.42 7.24 -7.62
N ARG A 131 -12.96 8.41 -7.25
CA ARG A 131 -14.29 8.89 -7.65
C ARG A 131 -14.17 9.96 -8.73
#